data_AF-A0A7Y8IU76-F1
#
_entry.id   AF-A0A7Y8IU76-F1
#
_cell.length_a   1.000
_cell.length_b   1.000
_cell.length_c   1.000
_cell.angle_alpha   90.00
_cell.angle_beta   90.00
_cell.angle_gamma   90.00
#
_symmetry.space_group_name_H-M   'P 1'
#
loop_
_entity.id
_entity.type
_entity.pdbx_description
1 polymer ?
#
loop_
_entity_poly.entity_id
_entity_poly.type
_entity_poly.pdbx_seq_one_letter_code
_entity_poly.pdbx_strand_id
1 'polypeptide(L)'
;MRGVKSSGRESFVFRANRPEGLLGVHSDLMEMSLRPNEALLYLLYAPIWPEKKGPFGLHATPGSHAVAVTRGRFIISENQHREGILPTVQSIPFDRVLYIRLGTALSLGWFGIQFIEEKKTFSKTLFFTATGIAHFQSLIREYRRNNITNGDRFPKKIDWVDVWQRTPMTQVDRLKSLLIEGEFPFSTLRSSEAWALRRKGWRNIPVYLSTNGILISSSLGFIHATDEPCIRPKMFSFGVNVSCIAFDALKSAQILERKMHGKGLSFLRMELSRENVMIDFDIPFDGSSFEDAENLVYFLSERRKTGRKACIL
;
A
#
# COMPACT_ATOMS: atom_id res chain seq x y z
N MET A 1 15.82 29.62 -13.70
CA MET A 1 15.46 30.31 -12.44
C MET A 1 16.23 29.64 -11.32
N ARG A 2 17.03 30.38 -10.53
CA ARG A 2 17.69 29.80 -9.35
C ARG A 2 16.60 29.38 -8.36
N GLY A 3 16.55 28.10 -8.02
CA GLY A 3 15.50 27.50 -7.20
C GLY A 3 15.34 28.21 -5.86
N VAL A 4 14.10 28.44 -5.45
CA VAL A 4 13.78 28.91 -4.10
C VAL A 4 14.44 27.97 -3.09
N LYS A 5 15.27 28.50 -2.18
CA LYS A 5 15.84 27.71 -1.08
C LYS A 5 14.68 27.16 -0.25
N SER A 6 14.42 25.85 -0.38
CA SER A 6 13.45 25.15 0.45
C SER A 6 13.99 25.07 1.88
N SER A 7 13.16 25.48 2.84
CA SER A 7 13.39 25.18 4.26
C SER A 7 12.90 23.79 4.64
N GLY A 8 12.24 23.10 3.70
CA GLY A 8 11.47 21.88 3.92
C GLY A 8 10.21 22.08 4.76
N ARG A 9 9.89 23.31 5.19
CA ARG A 9 8.75 23.61 6.07
C ARG A 9 7.54 24.17 5.32
N GLU A 10 7.43 23.86 4.04
CA GLU A 10 6.28 24.27 3.24
C GLU A 10 5.00 23.64 3.79
N SER A 11 3.88 24.34 3.62
CA SER A 11 2.66 24.04 4.38
C SER A 11 1.86 22.85 3.84
N PHE A 12 2.13 22.38 2.61
CA PHE A 12 1.36 21.33 1.98
C PHE A 12 2.18 20.48 1.00
N VAL A 13 1.73 19.25 0.83
CA VAL A 13 2.12 18.38 -0.30
C VAL A 13 1.53 18.96 -1.58
N PHE A 14 2.30 19.02 -2.66
CA PHE A 14 1.80 19.49 -3.95
C PHE A 14 2.37 18.68 -5.12
N ARG A 15 1.64 18.69 -6.23
CA ARG A 15 2.08 18.10 -7.50
C ARG A 15 2.96 19.07 -8.26
N ALA A 16 4.08 18.58 -8.80
CA ALA A 16 4.86 19.27 -9.81
C ALA A 16 4.71 18.55 -11.17
N ASN A 17 4.76 19.31 -12.27
CA ASN A 17 4.70 18.71 -13.61
C ASN A 17 6.08 18.30 -14.12
N ARG A 18 7.15 18.91 -13.60
CA ARG A 18 8.55 18.69 -13.97
C ARG A 18 9.46 18.95 -12.77
N PRO A 19 10.71 18.46 -12.77
CA PRO A 19 11.66 18.65 -11.66
C PRO A 19 11.83 20.10 -11.22
N GLU A 20 11.84 21.06 -12.15
CA GLU A 20 12.06 22.49 -11.86
C GLU A 20 10.93 23.12 -11.04
N GLY A 21 9.78 22.44 -10.95
CA GLY A 21 8.66 22.81 -10.08
C GLY A 21 8.83 22.33 -8.63
N LEU A 22 9.87 21.56 -8.31
CA LEU A 22 10.18 21.13 -6.94
C LEU A 22 10.96 22.19 -6.18
N LEU A 23 10.94 22.08 -4.86
CA LEU A 23 11.60 23.04 -3.98
C LEU A 23 12.97 22.58 -3.54
N GLY A 24 13.91 23.53 -3.49
CA GLY A 24 15.28 23.31 -3.04
C GLY A 24 16.00 22.23 -3.84
N VAL A 25 16.80 21.43 -3.14
CA VAL A 25 17.68 20.42 -3.73
C VAL A 25 16.94 19.30 -4.47
N HIS A 26 15.64 19.14 -4.22
CA HIS A 26 14.83 18.08 -4.86
C HIS A 26 14.70 18.27 -6.37
N SER A 27 14.73 19.51 -6.87
CA SER A 27 14.72 19.79 -8.31
C SER A 27 15.90 19.12 -9.00
N ASP A 28 17.12 19.50 -8.58
CA ASP A 28 18.37 19.02 -9.17
C ASP A 28 18.52 17.50 -9.01
N LEU A 29 18.17 16.97 -7.83
CA LEU A 29 18.22 15.53 -7.56
C LEU A 29 17.28 14.73 -8.47
N MET A 30 16.06 15.22 -8.72
CA MET A 30 15.12 14.54 -9.62
C MET A 30 15.56 14.64 -11.08
N GLU A 31 16.02 15.81 -11.51
CA GLU A 31 16.52 16.02 -12.87
C GLU A 31 17.70 15.08 -13.18
N MET A 32 18.70 15.02 -12.28
CA MET A 32 19.86 14.13 -12.43
C MET A 32 19.50 12.65 -12.36
N SER A 33 18.40 12.30 -11.70
CA SER A 33 18.01 10.91 -11.50
C SER A 33 17.18 10.34 -12.64
N LEU A 34 16.51 11.18 -13.43
CA LEU A 34 15.73 10.76 -14.60
C LEU A 34 16.67 10.34 -15.74
N ARG A 35 16.37 9.20 -16.38
CA ARG A 35 17.12 8.80 -17.57
C ARG A 35 16.71 9.66 -18.77
N PRO A 36 17.57 9.81 -19.79
CA PRO A 36 17.17 10.44 -21.04
C PRO A 36 15.89 9.79 -21.60
N ASN A 37 14.90 10.62 -21.94
CA ASN A 37 13.58 10.20 -22.47
C ASN A 37 12.73 9.32 -21.52
N GLU A 38 13.08 9.21 -20.24
CA GLU A 38 12.21 8.53 -19.27
C GLU A 38 10.96 9.37 -19.02
N ALA A 39 9.80 8.80 -19.37
CA ALA A 39 8.52 9.48 -19.18
C ALA A 39 8.18 9.61 -17.70
N LEU A 40 8.12 10.85 -17.21
CA LEU A 40 7.60 11.21 -15.90
C LEU A 40 6.08 11.21 -15.94
N LEU A 41 5.43 10.31 -15.20
CA LEU A 41 3.98 10.16 -15.17
C LEU A 41 3.35 10.97 -14.04
N TYR A 42 4.02 11.01 -12.90
CA TYR A 42 3.59 11.80 -11.76
C TYR A 42 4.79 12.26 -10.94
N LEU A 43 4.69 13.45 -10.36
CA LEU A 43 5.70 13.99 -9.46
C LEU A 43 5.03 14.81 -8.36
N LEU A 44 5.41 14.56 -7.13
CA LEU A 44 5.00 15.38 -5.99
C LEU A 44 6.17 15.76 -5.09
N TYR A 45 5.97 16.84 -4.36
CA TYR A 45 6.77 17.23 -3.22
C TYR A 45 5.98 17.02 -1.94
N ALA A 46 6.64 16.49 -0.90
CA ALA A 46 6.13 16.38 0.45
C ALA A 46 7.08 17.09 1.42
N PRO A 47 6.58 18.06 2.22
CA PRO A 47 7.41 18.80 3.16
C PRO A 47 7.89 17.91 4.32
N ILE A 48 8.79 18.45 5.15
CA ILE A 48 9.31 17.79 6.33
C ILE A 48 8.17 17.38 7.24
N TRP A 49 8.19 16.10 7.62
CA TRP A 49 7.46 15.63 8.78
C TRP A 49 8.46 15.25 9.89
N PRO A 50 8.31 15.78 11.11
CA PRO A 50 9.28 15.56 12.18
C PRO A 50 9.18 14.18 12.83
N GLU A 51 8.03 13.52 12.72
CA GLU A 51 7.79 12.24 13.40
C GLU A 51 8.58 11.09 12.77
N LYS A 52 9.16 10.26 13.64
CA LYS A 52 9.91 9.04 13.27
C LYS A 52 9.06 7.78 13.30
N LYS A 53 7.93 7.83 13.99
CA LYS A 53 7.03 6.70 14.24
C LYS A 53 5.60 7.16 13.99
N GLY A 54 4.79 6.27 13.44
CA GLY A 54 3.37 6.52 13.20
C GLY A 54 2.50 5.30 13.48
N PRO A 55 1.20 5.42 13.19
CA PRO A 55 0.23 4.34 13.23
C PRO A 55 0.72 3.08 12.50
N PHE A 56 0.10 1.94 12.81
CA PHE A 56 0.40 0.64 12.16
C PHE A 56 1.88 0.20 12.28
N GLY A 57 2.61 0.68 13.29
CA GLY A 57 4.03 0.37 13.48
C GLY A 57 4.95 0.94 12.40
N LEU A 58 4.50 1.99 11.69
CA LEU A 58 5.27 2.60 10.63
C LEU A 58 6.43 3.44 11.17
N HIS A 59 7.55 3.37 10.47
CA HIS A 59 8.76 4.13 10.74
C HIS A 59 9.18 4.90 9.49
N ALA A 60 9.57 6.16 9.67
CA ALA A 60 10.06 7.04 8.61
C ALA A 60 11.28 7.84 9.08
N THR A 61 12.12 8.23 8.13
CA THR A 61 13.20 9.18 8.39
C THR A 61 12.64 10.60 8.27
N PRO A 62 12.82 11.48 9.27
CA PRO A 62 12.36 12.86 9.18
C PRO A 62 13.09 13.61 8.07
N GLY A 63 12.32 14.24 7.18
CA GLY A 63 12.87 14.99 6.05
C GLY A 63 11.79 15.39 5.06
N SER A 64 12.10 16.33 4.18
CA SER A 64 11.28 16.57 2.99
C SER A 64 11.60 15.53 1.93
N HIS A 65 10.62 15.26 1.09
CA HIS A 65 10.70 14.25 0.06
C HIS A 65 10.17 14.78 -1.26
N ALA A 66 10.70 14.27 -2.37
CA ALA A 66 9.97 14.29 -3.64
C ALA A 66 9.83 12.85 -4.13
N VAL A 67 8.65 12.52 -4.67
CA VAL A 67 8.33 11.18 -5.17
C VAL A 67 7.87 11.30 -6.61
N ALA A 68 8.59 10.64 -7.50
CA ALA A 68 8.28 10.50 -8.90
C ALA A 68 7.81 9.08 -9.21
N VAL A 69 6.86 8.98 -10.15
CA VAL A 69 6.45 7.74 -10.81
C VAL A 69 6.80 7.86 -12.28
N THR A 70 7.60 6.92 -12.77
CA THR A 70 7.90 6.77 -14.19
C THR A 70 7.18 5.55 -14.75
N ARG A 71 7.48 5.15 -15.98
CA ARG A 71 6.93 3.92 -16.57
C ARG A 71 7.37 2.63 -15.88
N GLY A 72 8.50 2.64 -15.17
CA GLY A 72 9.09 1.40 -14.65
C GLY A 72 9.66 1.49 -13.23
N ARG A 73 9.65 2.66 -12.59
CA ARG A 73 10.21 2.82 -11.25
C ARG A 73 9.65 4.01 -10.50
N PHE A 74 9.81 3.96 -9.18
CA PHE A 74 9.76 5.13 -8.33
C PHE A 74 11.13 5.78 -8.25
N ILE A 75 11.15 7.11 -8.13
CA ILE A 75 12.33 7.86 -7.72
C ILE A 75 11.95 8.68 -6.49
N ILE A 76 12.69 8.53 -5.41
CA ILE A 76 12.42 9.19 -4.13
C ILE A 76 13.67 9.96 -3.74
N SER A 77 13.57 11.29 -3.69
CA SER A 77 14.60 12.09 -3.03
C SER A 77 14.21 12.36 -1.59
N GLU A 78 15.21 12.41 -0.71
CA GLU A 78 15.07 12.73 0.71
C GLU A 78 16.09 13.80 1.09
N ASN A 79 15.66 14.83 1.80
CA ASN A 79 16.53 15.78 2.46
C ASN A 79 16.13 15.88 3.94
N GLN A 80 17.03 15.53 4.85
CA GLN A 80 16.77 15.57 6.29
C GLN A 80 16.92 16.97 6.90
N HIS A 81 17.42 17.95 6.14
CA HIS A 81 17.67 19.32 6.59
C HIS A 81 18.53 19.39 7.87
N ARG A 82 19.56 18.54 7.91
CA ARG A 82 20.54 18.47 9.00
C ARG A 82 21.91 18.76 8.46
N GLU A 83 22.65 19.60 9.18
CA GLU A 83 24.03 19.92 8.85
C GLU A 83 24.88 18.64 8.82
N GLY A 84 25.74 18.53 7.81
CA GLY A 84 26.59 17.36 7.61
C GLY A 84 25.90 16.12 7.03
N ILE A 85 24.58 16.11 6.86
CA ILE A 85 23.84 15.01 6.22
C ILE A 85 23.48 15.40 4.78
N LEU A 86 24.05 14.70 3.82
CA LEU A 86 23.76 14.92 2.40
C LEU A 86 22.35 14.40 2.04
N PRO A 87 21.61 15.11 1.18
CA PRO A 87 20.41 14.58 0.56
C PRO A 87 20.67 13.28 -0.20
N THR A 88 19.67 12.41 -0.27
CA THR A 88 19.77 11.10 -0.93
C THR A 88 18.70 10.94 -1.99
N VAL A 89 18.97 10.05 -2.95
CA VAL A 89 17.97 9.60 -3.92
C VAL A 89 17.96 8.08 -3.97
N GLN A 90 16.76 7.50 -3.95
CA GLN A 90 16.54 6.08 -4.14
C GLN A 90 15.68 5.84 -5.38
N SER A 91 16.10 4.88 -6.20
CA SER A 91 15.39 4.43 -7.38
C SER A 91 14.87 3.02 -7.12
N ILE A 92 13.55 2.84 -7.13
CA ILE A 92 12.90 1.56 -6.84
C ILE A 92 12.15 1.06 -8.09
N PRO A 93 12.74 0.13 -8.85
CA PRO A 93 12.07 -0.57 -9.95
C PRO A 93 10.73 -1.21 -9.53
N PHE A 94 9.70 -1.15 -10.39
CA PHE A 94 8.38 -1.72 -10.07
C PHE A 94 8.41 -3.25 -9.91
N ASP A 95 9.26 -3.94 -10.68
CA ASP A 95 9.49 -5.38 -10.55
C ASP A 95 10.14 -5.78 -9.21
N ARG A 96 10.59 -4.82 -8.41
CA ARG A 96 11.07 -5.01 -7.03
C ARG A 96 10.05 -4.64 -5.97
N VAL A 97 8.95 -3.98 -6.34
CA VAL A 97 7.90 -3.58 -5.40
C VAL A 97 7.04 -4.78 -5.05
N LEU A 98 6.90 -5.03 -3.75
CA LEU A 98 6.01 -6.06 -3.21
C LEU A 98 4.60 -5.50 -3.03
N TYR A 99 4.48 -4.35 -2.36
CA TYR A 99 3.22 -3.64 -2.19
C TYR A 99 3.44 -2.19 -1.77
N ILE A 100 2.41 -1.37 -1.94
CA ILE A 100 2.37 0.04 -1.53
C ILE A 100 1.33 0.21 -0.45
N ARG A 101 1.64 1.01 0.57
CA ARG A 101 0.72 1.42 1.63
C ARG A 101 0.39 2.90 1.51
N LEU A 102 -0.87 3.24 1.73
CA LEU A 102 -1.34 4.60 1.90
C LEU A 102 -2.34 4.62 3.04
N GLY A 103 -2.21 5.57 3.95
CA GLY A 103 -3.22 5.71 4.98
C GLY A 103 -3.22 7.06 5.65
N THR A 104 -4.21 7.25 6.52
CA THR A 104 -4.40 8.47 7.31
C THR A 104 -4.97 8.14 8.66
N ALA A 105 -4.59 8.92 9.66
CA ALA A 105 -5.23 8.99 10.97
C ALA A 105 -5.27 10.47 11.38
N LEU A 106 -6.48 11.01 11.58
CA LEU A 106 -6.67 12.44 11.90
C LEU A 106 -5.98 13.34 10.85
N SER A 107 -5.04 14.18 11.27
CA SER A 107 -4.27 15.09 10.40
C SER A 107 -2.99 14.48 9.81
N LEU A 108 -2.66 13.25 10.18
CA LEU A 108 -1.47 12.54 9.70
C LEU A 108 -1.82 11.64 8.50
N GLY A 109 -1.04 11.72 7.44
CA GLY A 109 -1.00 10.78 6.33
C GLY A 109 0.34 10.06 6.26
N TRP A 110 0.35 8.86 5.68
CA TRP A 110 1.57 8.12 5.39
C TRP A 110 1.50 7.43 4.04
N PHE A 111 2.65 7.35 3.38
CA PHE A 111 2.86 6.59 2.17
C PHE A 111 4.07 5.69 2.37
N GLY A 112 3.94 4.43 2.01
CA GLY A 112 5.00 3.44 2.19
C GLY A 112 5.15 2.55 0.97
N ILE A 113 6.38 2.22 0.60
CA ILE A 113 6.69 1.23 -0.42
C ILE A 113 7.46 0.10 0.25
N GLN A 114 6.95 -1.12 0.16
CA GLN A 114 7.69 -2.32 0.52
C GLN A 114 8.29 -2.91 -0.74
N PHE A 115 9.61 -3.12 -0.76
CA PHE A 115 10.34 -3.59 -1.93
C PHE A 115 11.51 -4.48 -1.55
N ILE A 116 12.13 -5.08 -2.56
CA ILE A 116 13.33 -5.89 -2.42
C ILE A 116 14.53 -5.16 -3.02
N GLU A 117 15.62 -5.14 -2.29
CA GLU A 117 16.91 -4.62 -2.71
C GLU A 117 17.97 -5.52 -2.08
N GLU A 118 19.06 -5.82 -2.80
CA GLU A 118 20.15 -6.66 -2.28
C GLU A 118 19.70 -7.99 -1.61
N LYS A 119 18.68 -8.65 -2.17
CA LYS A 119 18.07 -9.88 -1.63
C LYS A 119 17.51 -9.74 -0.20
N LYS A 120 17.14 -8.52 0.20
CA LYS A 120 16.49 -8.23 1.48
C LYS A 120 15.24 -7.39 1.26
N THR A 121 14.35 -7.45 2.23
CA THR A 121 13.12 -6.68 2.25
C THR A 121 13.36 -5.32 2.90
N PHE A 122 13.03 -4.25 2.18
CA PHE A 122 13.17 -2.87 2.64
C PHE A 122 11.82 -2.14 2.56
N SER A 123 11.65 -1.16 3.46
CA SER A 123 10.48 -0.28 3.47
C SER A 123 10.95 1.17 3.41
N LYS A 124 10.42 1.94 2.46
CA LYS A 124 10.54 3.39 2.44
C LYS A 124 9.20 3.98 2.83
N THR A 125 9.16 4.71 3.93
CA THR A 125 7.95 5.37 4.42
C THR A 125 8.20 6.85 4.54
N LEU A 126 7.20 7.65 4.21
CA LEU A 126 7.16 9.08 4.47
C LEU A 126 5.82 9.44 5.13
N PHE A 127 5.88 10.41 6.03
CA PHE A 127 4.71 11.01 6.66
C PHE A 127 4.43 12.37 6.05
N PHE A 128 3.17 12.78 6.04
CA PHE A 128 2.72 14.05 5.47
C PHE A 128 1.42 14.52 6.13
N THR A 129 1.02 15.77 5.90
CA THR A 129 -0.29 16.29 6.32
C THR A 129 -1.40 15.61 5.53
N ALA A 130 -2.43 15.09 6.19
CA ALA A 130 -3.50 14.32 5.54
C ALA A 130 -4.22 15.08 4.41
N THR A 131 -4.17 16.41 4.38
CA THR A 131 -4.65 17.26 3.27
C THR A 131 -3.95 16.96 1.94
N GLY A 132 -2.72 16.42 1.97
CA GLY A 132 -1.94 16.03 0.81
C GLY A 132 -2.31 14.67 0.20
N ILE A 133 -3.24 13.92 0.79
CA ILE A 133 -3.50 12.53 0.41
C ILE A 133 -3.92 12.37 -1.06
N ALA A 134 -4.66 13.33 -1.61
CA ALA A 134 -5.10 13.28 -3.01
C ALA A 134 -3.94 13.18 -4.01
N HIS A 135 -2.79 13.77 -3.67
CA HIS A 135 -1.58 13.66 -4.49
C HIS A 135 -0.98 12.25 -4.45
N PHE A 136 -0.95 11.62 -3.28
CA PHE A 136 -0.48 10.23 -3.15
C PHE A 136 -1.45 9.23 -3.77
N GLN A 137 -2.76 9.46 -3.67
CA GLN A 137 -3.77 8.65 -4.37
C GLN A 137 -3.56 8.70 -5.88
N SER A 138 -3.33 9.90 -6.43
CA SER A 138 -3.04 10.09 -7.86
C SER A 138 -1.75 9.38 -8.28
N LEU A 139 -0.69 9.50 -7.46
CA LEU A 139 0.58 8.84 -7.66
C LEU A 139 0.43 7.30 -7.70
N ILE A 140 -0.34 6.73 -6.76
CA ILE A 140 -0.60 5.29 -6.71
C ILE A 140 -1.41 4.83 -7.92
N ARG A 141 -2.39 5.61 -8.38
CA ARG A 141 -3.12 5.29 -9.62
C ARG A 141 -2.18 5.21 -10.82
N GLU A 142 -1.23 6.12 -10.96
CA GLU A 142 -0.23 6.02 -12.05
C GLU A 142 0.63 4.76 -11.92
N TYR A 143 1.11 4.42 -10.71
CA TYR A 143 1.82 3.15 -10.50
C TYR A 143 0.96 1.95 -10.91
N ARG A 144 -0.28 1.88 -10.44
CA ARG A 144 -1.19 0.76 -10.71
C ARG A 144 -1.50 0.62 -12.20
N ARG A 145 -1.64 1.72 -12.96
CA ARG A 145 -1.82 1.70 -14.42
C ARG A 145 -0.62 1.10 -15.17
N ASN A 146 0.59 1.20 -14.63
CA ASN A 146 1.77 0.60 -15.27
C ASN A 146 1.93 -0.89 -14.94
N ASN A 147 1.16 -1.42 -13.98
CA ASN A 147 1.17 -2.83 -13.61
C ASN A 147 -0.06 -3.59 -14.17
N ILE A 148 -0.65 -3.09 -15.26
CA ILE A 148 -1.77 -3.76 -15.94
C ILE A 148 -1.27 -5.08 -16.54
N THR A 149 -1.89 -6.17 -16.10
CA THR A 149 -1.75 -7.49 -16.74
C THR A 149 -2.75 -7.62 -17.88
N ASN A 150 -2.28 -7.59 -19.12
CA ASN A 150 -3.13 -7.74 -20.31
C ASN A 150 -3.41 -9.23 -20.58
N GLY A 151 -4.66 -9.55 -20.96
CA GLY A 151 -5.02 -10.86 -21.51
C GLY A 151 -5.51 -11.91 -20.51
N ASP A 152 -5.64 -11.58 -19.23
CA ASP A 152 -6.17 -12.51 -18.24
C ASP A 152 -7.69 -12.69 -18.36
N ARG A 153 -8.13 -13.95 -18.29
CA ARG A 153 -9.54 -14.29 -18.13
C ARG A 153 -9.89 -14.21 -16.65
N PHE A 154 -10.57 -13.13 -16.27
CA PHE A 154 -11.03 -12.94 -14.90
C PHE A 154 -12.32 -13.73 -14.61
N PRO A 155 -12.60 -14.04 -13.33
CA PRO A 155 -13.89 -14.55 -12.91
C PRO A 155 -15.04 -13.57 -13.22
N LYS A 156 -16.27 -13.99 -12.91
CA LYS A 156 -17.45 -13.13 -13.05
C LYS A 156 -17.25 -11.83 -12.27
N LYS A 157 -17.53 -10.70 -12.94
CA LYS A 157 -17.46 -9.37 -12.34
C LYS A 157 -18.50 -9.23 -11.22
N ILE A 158 -18.11 -8.55 -10.15
CA ILE A 158 -18.99 -8.11 -9.06
C ILE A 158 -19.34 -6.64 -9.30
N ASP A 159 -20.56 -6.22 -8.94
CA ASP A 159 -20.92 -4.81 -9.00
C ASP A 159 -20.19 -4.02 -7.89
N TRP A 160 -19.64 -2.86 -8.22
CA TRP A 160 -19.06 -1.96 -7.24
C TRP A 160 -20.08 -1.55 -6.16
N VAL A 161 -21.37 -1.45 -6.49
CA VAL A 161 -22.44 -1.17 -5.51
C VAL A 161 -22.45 -2.22 -4.40
N ASP A 162 -22.35 -3.50 -4.75
CA ASP A 162 -22.33 -4.60 -3.77
C ASP A 162 -21.08 -4.57 -2.90
N VAL A 163 -19.93 -4.20 -3.47
CA VAL A 163 -18.69 -4.00 -2.72
C VAL A 163 -18.87 -2.90 -1.67
N TRP A 164 -19.39 -1.74 -2.07
CA TRP A 164 -19.51 -0.57 -1.19
C TRP A 164 -20.56 -0.72 -0.10
N GLN A 165 -21.71 -1.33 -0.39
CA GLN A 165 -22.77 -1.56 0.60
C GLN A 165 -22.29 -2.32 1.84
N ARG A 166 -21.25 -3.13 1.67
CA ARG A 166 -20.71 -4.00 2.71
C ARG A 166 -19.30 -3.59 3.14
N THR A 167 -18.81 -2.44 2.70
CA THR A 167 -17.52 -1.88 3.10
C THR A 167 -17.74 -0.87 4.23
N PRO A 168 -16.96 -0.90 5.33
CA PRO A 168 -17.04 0.12 6.38
C PRO A 168 -16.92 1.53 5.79
N MET A 169 -17.82 2.44 6.18
CA MET A 169 -17.89 3.79 5.60
C MET A 169 -16.57 4.56 5.68
N THR A 170 -15.81 4.35 6.76
CA THR A 170 -14.47 4.92 6.97
C THR A 170 -13.46 4.53 5.88
N GLN A 171 -13.67 3.41 5.21
CA GLN A 171 -12.77 2.86 4.19
C GLN A 171 -13.22 3.19 2.76
N VAL A 172 -14.52 3.42 2.53
CA VAL A 172 -15.11 3.58 1.19
C VAL A 172 -14.44 4.69 0.38
N ASP A 173 -14.33 5.90 0.92
CA ASP A 173 -13.77 7.04 0.19
C ASP A 173 -12.28 6.84 -0.12
N ARG A 174 -11.56 6.19 0.79
CA ARG A 174 -10.15 5.84 0.59
C ARG A 174 -9.98 4.82 -0.53
N LEU A 175 -10.83 3.81 -0.58
CA LEU A 175 -10.80 2.79 -1.63
C LEU A 175 -11.20 3.36 -2.99
N LYS A 176 -12.33 4.10 -3.07
CA LYS A 176 -12.81 4.73 -4.32
C LYS A 176 -11.75 5.63 -4.96
N SER A 177 -11.03 6.39 -4.15
CA SER A 177 -9.98 7.27 -4.63
C SER A 177 -8.79 6.56 -5.28
N LEU A 178 -8.62 5.25 -5.07
CA LEU A 178 -7.51 4.49 -5.64
C LEU A 178 -7.90 3.75 -6.91
N LEU A 179 -9.18 3.70 -7.27
CA LEU A 179 -9.68 2.99 -8.43
C LEU A 179 -9.22 3.65 -9.73
N ILE A 180 -9.01 2.81 -10.74
CA ILE A 180 -8.69 3.25 -12.10
C ILE A 180 -9.94 3.05 -12.97
N GLU A 181 -10.11 3.95 -13.94
CA GLU A 181 -11.18 3.82 -14.94
C GLU A 181 -11.12 2.45 -15.66
N GLY A 182 -12.26 1.77 -15.73
CA GLY A 182 -12.36 0.42 -16.29
C GLY A 182 -11.94 -0.72 -15.33
N GLU A 183 -11.43 -0.41 -14.13
CA GLU A 183 -11.17 -1.41 -13.09
C GLU A 183 -12.48 -2.02 -12.59
N PHE A 184 -12.53 -3.35 -12.49
CA PHE A 184 -13.69 -4.07 -11.96
C PHE A 184 -13.28 -5.09 -10.90
N PRO A 185 -14.09 -5.28 -9.84
CA PRO A 185 -13.85 -6.27 -8.82
C PRO A 185 -14.39 -7.64 -9.27
N PHE A 186 -13.80 -8.72 -8.78
CA PHE A 186 -14.29 -10.08 -9.03
C PHE A 186 -14.29 -10.97 -7.78
N SER A 187 -13.70 -10.53 -6.67
CA SER A 187 -13.81 -11.20 -5.36
C SER A 187 -13.59 -10.19 -4.24
N THR A 188 -14.25 -10.41 -3.10
CA THR A 188 -14.06 -9.61 -1.89
C THR A 188 -13.96 -10.50 -0.66
N LEU A 189 -12.99 -10.27 0.21
CA LEU A 189 -12.93 -10.90 1.54
C LEU A 189 -13.11 -9.83 2.60
N ARG A 190 -13.91 -10.11 3.63
CA ARG A 190 -14.16 -9.16 4.71
C ARG A 190 -13.73 -9.74 6.04
N SER A 191 -13.14 -8.91 6.89
CA SER A 191 -12.92 -9.22 8.29
C SER A 191 -13.69 -8.25 9.17
N SER A 192 -14.23 -8.80 10.25
CA SER A 192 -14.77 -8.03 11.36
C SER A 192 -13.73 -7.85 12.46
N GLU A 193 -13.94 -6.81 13.27
CA GLU A 193 -13.20 -6.61 14.51
C GLU A 193 -13.39 -7.83 15.43
N ALA A 194 -12.30 -8.52 15.74
CA ALA A 194 -12.33 -9.67 16.63
C ALA A 194 -11.48 -9.43 17.88
N TRP A 195 -12.02 -9.85 19.02
CA TRP A 195 -11.36 -9.85 20.31
C TRP A 195 -11.41 -11.23 20.94
N ALA A 196 -10.44 -11.50 21.80
CA ALA A 196 -10.48 -12.60 22.75
C ALA A 196 -10.13 -12.11 24.15
N LEU A 197 -10.40 -12.95 25.15
CA LEU A 197 -9.96 -12.73 26.51
C LEU A 197 -8.71 -13.55 26.78
N ARG A 198 -7.64 -12.88 27.22
CA ARG A 198 -6.43 -13.55 27.72
C ARG A 198 -6.40 -13.45 29.23
N ARG A 199 -6.27 -14.60 29.90
CA ARG A 199 -6.05 -14.66 31.34
C ARG A 199 -4.65 -14.16 31.68
N LYS A 200 -4.54 -13.15 32.56
CA LYS A 200 -3.28 -12.68 33.15
C LYS A 200 -3.46 -12.65 34.67
N GLY A 201 -3.01 -13.72 35.33
CA GLY A 201 -3.30 -13.98 36.74
C GLY A 201 -4.80 -14.23 36.97
N TRP A 202 -5.42 -13.42 37.82
CA TRP A 202 -6.86 -13.49 38.13
C TRP A 202 -7.74 -12.65 37.19
N ARG A 203 -7.15 -11.82 36.32
CA ARG A 203 -7.89 -10.90 35.44
C ARG A 203 -7.96 -11.43 34.01
N ASN A 204 -9.10 -11.23 33.36
CA ASN A 204 -9.26 -11.40 31.92
C ASN A 204 -9.02 -10.06 31.24
N ILE A 205 -8.05 -10.01 30.33
CA ILE A 205 -7.69 -8.80 29.58
C ILE A 205 -8.12 -8.99 28.12
N PRO A 206 -8.84 -8.03 27.52
CA PRO A 206 -9.16 -8.10 26.10
C PRO A 206 -7.87 -8.02 25.27
N VAL A 207 -7.75 -8.92 24.30
CA VAL A 207 -6.68 -8.95 23.32
C VAL A 207 -7.28 -8.81 21.93
N TYR A 208 -6.76 -7.85 21.18
CA TYR A 208 -7.14 -7.59 19.80
C TYR A 208 -6.65 -8.73 18.90
N LEU A 209 -7.53 -9.25 18.06
CA LEU A 209 -7.22 -10.37 17.16
C LEU A 209 -7.21 -9.95 15.69
N SER A 210 -8.22 -9.19 15.27
CA SER A 210 -8.34 -8.68 13.90
C SER A 210 -9.10 -7.36 13.89
N THR A 211 -8.90 -6.61 12.80
CA THR A 211 -9.57 -5.33 12.54
C THR A 211 -10.65 -5.47 11.48
N ASN A 212 -11.55 -4.47 11.43
CA ASN A 212 -12.45 -4.34 10.31
C ASN A 212 -11.64 -4.09 9.05
N GLY A 213 -11.89 -4.89 8.02
CA GLY A 213 -11.12 -4.82 6.80
C GLY A 213 -11.84 -5.42 5.61
N ILE A 214 -11.37 -5.03 4.43
CA ILE A 214 -11.81 -5.59 3.16
C ILE A 214 -10.61 -5.78 2.25
N LEU A 215 -10.50 -6.96 1.67
CA LEU A 215 -9.70 -7.24 0.49
C LEU A 215 -10.62 -7.16 -0.73
N ILE A 216 -10.24 -6.35 -1.71
CA ILE A 216 -10.86 -6.29 -3.03
C ILE A 216 -9.86 -6.86 -4.02
N SER A 217 -10.24 -7.94 -4.69
CA SER A 217 -9.50 -8.47 -5.84
C SER A 217 -10.14 -7.92 -7.11
N SER A 218 -9.36 -7.20 -7.91
CA SER A 218 -9.81 -6.51 -9.11
C SER A 218 -8.96 -6.89 -10.32
N SER A 219 -9.41 -6.46 -11.51
CA SER A 219 -8.65 -6.66 -12.75
C SER A 219 -7.23 -6.09 -12.72
N LEU A 220 -6.87 -5.24 -11.74
CA LEU A 220 -5.57 -4.57 -11.62
C LEU A 220 -4.75 -5.00 -10.40
N GLY A 221 -5.16 -6.05 -9.69
CA GLY A 221 -4.46 -6.58 -8.53
C GLY A 221 -5.36 -6.59 -7.30
N PHE A 222 -4.76 -6.32 -6.15
CA PHE A 222 -5.44 -6.39 -4.86
C PHE A 222 -5.36 -5.06 -4.14
N ILE A 223 -6.48 -4.67 -3.53
CA ILE A 223 -6.56 -3.52 -2.63
C ILE A 223 -7.08 -4.02 -1.29
N HIS A 224 -6.27 -3.89 -0.24
CA HIS A 224 -6.63 -4.32 1.11
C HIS A 224 -6.72 -3.10 2.03
N ALA A 225 -7.90 -2.80 2.55
CA ALA A 225 -8.10 -1.73 3.53
C ALA A 225 -8.37 -2.31 4.92
N THR A 226 -7.76 -1.70 5.94
CA THR A 226 -7.91 -2.09 7.34
C THR A 226 -7.93 -0.87 8.24
N ASP A 227 -8.75 -0.91 9.28
CA ASP A 227 -8.71 0.11 10.33
C ASP A 227 -7.52 -0.13 11.28
N GLU A 228 -7.03 0.94 11.92
CA GLU A 228 -5.99 0.85 12.95
C GLU A 228 -6.50 0.04 14.14
N PRO A 229 -5.69 -0.87 14.71
CA PRO A 229 -6.08 -1.64 15.88
C PRO A 229 -6.57 -0.75 17.02
N CYS A 230 -7.81 -0.99 17.47
CA CYS A 230 -8.37 -0.31 18.63
C CYS A 230 -7.66 -0.73 19.91
N ILE A 231 -7.49 0.20 20.85
CA ILE A 231 -6.88 -0.08 22.16
C ILE A 231 -7.85 -0.89 23.05
N ARG A 232 -9.16 -0.71 22.86
CA ARG A 232 -10.22 -1.42 23.58
C ARG A 232 -11.40 -1.74 22.67
N PRO A 233 -12.23 -2.76 23.01
CA PRO A 233 -13.43 -3.06 22.25
C PRO A 233 -14.36 -1.85 22.16
N LYS A 234 -15.03 -1.69 21.01
CA LYS A 234 -16.02 -0.61 20.76
C LYS A 234 -15.44 0.81 20.79
N MET A 235 -14.12 0.98 20.71
CA MET A 235 -13.53 2.29 20.44
C MET A 235 -13.54 2.58 18.94
N PHE A 236 -13.70 3.84 18.58
CA PHE A 236 -13.54 4.26 17.18
C PHE A 236 -12.06 4.27 16.80
N SER A 237 -11.76 3.64 15.66
CA SER A 237 -10.48 3.79 14.99
C SER A 237 -10.54 4.95 14.01
N PHE A 238 -9.54 5.82 14.05
CA PHE A 238 -9.42 6.94 13.11
C PHE A 238 -8.42 6.65 11.98
N GLY A 239 -7.60 5.62 12.17
CA GLY A 239 -6.58 5.23 11.22
C GLY A 239 -7.14 4.26 10.19
N VAL A 240 -6.95 4.56 8.91
CA VAL A 240 -7.23 3.62 7.81
C VAL A 240 -5.95 3.44 7.03
N ASN A 241 -5.53 2.19 6.83
CA ASN A 241 -4.41 1.82 5.98
C ASN A 241 -4.91 1.01 4.79
N VAL A 242 -4.52 1.41 3.59
CA VAL A 242 -4.82 0.73 2.34
C VAL A 242 -3.52 0.21 1.74
N SER A 243 -3.47 -1.08 1.41
CA SER A 243 -2.35 -1.73 0.74
C SER A 243 -2.74 -2.10 -0.68
N CYS A 244 -1.94 -1.68 -1.67
CA CYS A 244 -2.09 -2.04 -3.08
C CYS A 244 -1.02 -3.06 -3.45
N ILE A 245 -1.44 -4.23 -3.95
CA ILE A 245 -0.56 -5.34 -4.33
C ILE A 245 -0.80 -5.65 -5.81
N ALA A 246 0.27 -5.65 -6.60
CA ALA A 246 0.19 -6.03 -8.01
C ALA A 246 0.14 -7.56 -8.16
N PHE A 247 -0.50 -8.05 -9.23
CA PHE A 247 -0.66 -9.50 -9.43
C PHE A 247 0.67 -10.23 -9.59
N ASP A 248 1.60 -9.60 -10.28
CA ASP A 248 2.92 -10.16 -10.58
C ASP A 248 3.77 -10.33 -9.31
N ALA A 249 3.49 -9.58 -8.24
CA ALA A 249 4.13 -9.76 -6.93
C ALA A 249 3.67 -11.04 -6.23
N LEU A 250 2.51 -11.61 -6.60
CA LEU A 250 1.90 -12.72 -5.90
C LEU A 250 2.45 -14.08 -6.35
N LYS A 251 3.17 -14.76 -5.45
CA LYS A 251 3.77 -16.09 -5.65
C LYS A 251 2.92 -17.27 -5.22
N SER A 252 2.11 -17.12 -4.17
CA SER A 252 1.11 -18.12 -3.79
C SER A 252 -0.02 -17.50 -2.97
N ALA A 253 -1.13 -18.20 -2.87
CA ALA A 253 -2.25 -17.82 -2.02
C ALA A 253 -2.85 -19.10 -1.42
N GLN A 254 -3.13 -19.10 -0.12
CA GLN A 254 -3.73 -20.24 0.57
C GLN A 254 -4.59 -19.77 1.75
N ILE A 255 -5.62 -20.54 2.06
CA ILE A 255 -6.43 -20.31 3.26
C ILE A 255 -5.78 -21.05 4.42
N LEU A 256 -5.62 -20.35 5.54
CA LEU A 256 -5.11 -20.90 6.79
C LEU A 256 -6.07 -20.60 7.93
N GLU A 257 -6.05 -21.45 8.95
CA GLU A 257 -6.74 -21.21 10.21
C GLU A 257 -5.73 -21.17 11.36
N ARG A 258 -5.91 -20.22 12.28
CA ARG A 258 -5.12 -20.14 13.51
C ARG A 258 -6.04 -20.04 14.72
N LYS A 259 -5.73 -20.81 15.76
CA LYS A 259 -6.32 -20.61 17.08
C LYS A 259 -5.52 -19.57 17.84
N MET A 260 -6.13 -18.42 18.12
CA MET A 260 -5.56 -17.35 18.94
C MET A 260 -6.44 -17.14 20.18
N HIS A 261 -5.85 -17.34 21.36
CA HIS A 261 -6.57 -17.18 22.64
C HIS A 261 -7.92 -17.94 22.69
N GLY A 262 -7.94 -19.16 22.16
CA GLY A 262 -9.14 -20.02 22.12
C GLY A 262 -10.13 -19.71 21.00
N LYS A 263 -9.93 -18.64 20.22
CA LYS A 263 -10.76 -18.29 19.06
C LYS A 263 -10.07 -18.71 17.76
N GLY A 264 -10.79 -19.40 16.89
CA GLY A 264 -10.34 -19.68 15.52
C GLY A 264 -10.47 -18.43 14.65
N LEU A 265 -9.45 -18.17 13.84
CA LEU A 265 -9.43 -17.09 12.86
C LEU A 265 -8.96 -17.66 11.53
N SER A 266 -9.71 -17.38 10.47
CA SER A 266 -9.36 -17.74 9.11
C SER A 266 -8.64 -16.57 8.44
N PHE A 267 -7.62 -16.88 7.65
CA PHE A 267 -6.84 -15.88 6.93
C PHE A 267 -6.51 -16.37 5.53
N LEU A 268 -6.56 -15.46 4.55
CA LEU A 268 -5.91 -15.64 3.27
C LEU A 268 -4.45 -15.24 3.43
N ARG A 269 -3.54 -16.20 3.33
CA ARG A 269 -2.11 -15.93 3.23
C ARG A 269 -1.73 -15.73 1.78
N MET A 270 -1.25 -14.54 1.46
CA MET A 270 -0.65 -14.22 0.18
C MET A 270 0.87 -14.22 0.32
N GLU A 271 1.56 -15.14 -0.34
CA GLU A 271 3.02 -15.10 -0.43
C GLU A 271 3.41 -14.15 -1.55
N LEU A 272 4.05 -13.03 -1.20
CA LEU A 272 4.56 -12.06 -2.15
C LEU A 272 6.04 -12.32 -2.39
N SER A 273 6.48 -12.35 -3.64
CA SER A 273 7.90 -12.55 -3.96
C SER A 273 8.36 -11.74 -5.14
N ARG A 274 9.55 -11.17 -5.03
CA ARG A 274 10.38 -10.73 -6.18
C ARG A 274 11.73 -11.41 -6.07
N GLU A 275 12.31 -11.76 -7.22
CA GLU A 275 13.58 -12.49 -7.26
C GLU A 275 13.51 -13.75 -6.36
N ASN A 276 14.42 -13.89 -5.39
CA ASN A 276 14.48 -15.02 -4.45
C ASN A 276 13.97 -14.68 -3.04
N VAL A 277 13.39 -13.50 -2.83
CA VAL A 277 12.90 -13.06 -1.52
C VAL A 277 11.38 -13.20 -1.47
N MET A 278 10.89 -13.73 -0.36
CA MET A 278 9.47 -13.95 -0.12
C MET A 278 9.05 -13.32 1.21
N ILE A 279 7.85 -12.77 1.24
CA ILE A 279 7.18 -12.35 2.47
C ILE A 279 5.74 -12.89 2.50
N ASP A 280 5.24 -13.13 3.71
CA ASP A 280 3.84 -13.46 3.93
C ASP A 280 3.03 -12.18 4.14
N PHE A 281 1.87 -12.10 3.50
CA PHE A 281 0.87 -11.07 3.73
C PHE A 281 -0.45 -11.74 4.12
N ASP A 282 -0.73 -11.74 5.43
CA ASP A 282 -1.91 -12.41 6.01
C ASP A 282 -3.11 -11.45 6.06
N ILE A 283 -4.24 -11.88 5.50
CA ILE A 283 -5.49 -11.12 5.44
C ILE A 283 -6.57 -11.88 6.19
N PRO A 284 -7.01 -11.42 7.38
CA PRO A 284 -8.12 -12.08 8.07
C PRO A 284 -9.39 -12.00 7.24
N PHE A 285 -10.27 -12.99 7.40
CA PHE A 285 -11.62 -12.91 6.88
C PHE A 285 -12.62 -13.66 7.77
N ASP A 286 -13.87 -13.23 7.74
CA ASP A 286 -14.98 -13.84 8.45
C ASP A 286 -15.50 -15.06 7.68
N GLY A 287 -16.11 -16.03 8.38
CA GLY A 287 -16.62 -17.25 7.75
C GLY A 287 -17.62 -17.02 6.60
N SER A 288 -18.31 -15.87 6.57
CA SER A 288 -19.18 -15.48 5.44
C SER A 288 -18.44 -15.21 4.13
N SER A 289 -17.11 -15.06 4.17
CA SER A 289 -16.24 -14.86 3.00
C SER A 289 -15.47 -16.13 2.61
N PHE A 290 -15.76 -17.29 3.22
CA PHE A 290 -14.97 -18.50 3.01
C PHE A 290 -15.06 -19.02 1.57
N GLU A 291 -16.26 -19.10 1.00
CA GLU A 291 -16.47 -19.51 -0.40
C GLU A 291 -15.78 -18.54 -1.38
N ASP A 292 -15.86 -17.23 -1.12
CA ASP A 292 -15.16 -16.21 -1.90
C ASP A 292 -13.63 -16.39 -1.83
N ALA A 293 -13.09 -16.81 -0.68
CA ALA A 293 -11.67 -17.09 -0.50
C ALA A 293 -11.24 -18.35 -1.25
N GLU A 294 -12.04 -19.42 -1.23
CA GLU A 294 -11.75 -20.66 -1.96
C GLU A 294 -11.74 -20.41 -3.47
N ASN A 295 -12.76 -19.70 -3.98
CA ASN A 295 -12.86 -19.30 -5.37
C ASN A 295 -11.66 -18.44 -5.80
N LEU A 296 -11.23 -17.51 -4.93
CA LEU A 296 -10.06 -16.69 -5.18
C LEU A 296 -8.77 -17.52 -5.24
N VAL A 297 -8.53 -18.41 -4.26
CA VAL A 297 -7.35 -19.29 -4.26
C VAL A 297 -7.33 -20.17 -5.50
N TYR A 298 -8.47 -20.76 -5.87
CA TYR A 298 -8.61 -21.56 -7.09
C TYR A 298 -8.22 -20.75 -8.34
N PHE A 299 -8.81 -19.56 -8.53
CA PHE A 299 -8.49 -18.67 -9.64
C PHE A 299 -6.98 -18.33 -9.71
N LEU A 300 -6.38 -17.97 -8.57
CA LEU A 300 -4.97 -17.60 -8.50
C LEU A 300 -4.04 -18.79 -8.79
N SER A 301 -4.46 -20.00 -8.44
CA SER A 301 -3.71 -21.23 -8.75
C SER A 301 -3.75 -21.55 -10.25
N GLU A 302 -4.91 -21.40 -10.90
CA GLU A 302 -5.10 -21.67 -12.34
C GLU A 302 -4.36 -20.64 -13.20
N ARG A 303 -4.41 -19.36 -12.82
CA ARG A 303 -3.70 -18.27 -13.51
C ARG A 303 -2.18 -18.53 -13.59
N ARG A 304 -1.60 -19.13 -12.55
CA ARG A 304 -0.16 -19.50 -12.58
C ARG A 304 0.15 -20.63 -13.54
N LYS A 305 -0.73 -21.63 -13.65
CA LYS A 305 -0.53 -22.74 -14.58
C LYS A 305 -0.50 -22.23 -16.03
N THR A 306 -1.33 -21.25 -16.35
CA THR A 306 -1.36 -20.61 -17.69
C THR A 306 -0.16 -19.69 -17.92
N GLY A 307 0.21 -18.87 -16.94
CA GLY A 307 1.40 -18.01 -17.04
C GLY A 307 2.71 -18.78 -17.24
N ARG A 308 2.89 -19.94 -16.59
CA ARG A 308 4.06 -20.80 -16.81
C ARG A 308 4.09 -21.45 -18.19
N LYS A 309 2.93 -21.75 -18.78
CA LYS A 309 2.85 -22.30 -20.16
C LYS A 309 3.15 -21.23 -21.21
N ALA A 310 2.82 -19.96 -20.96
CA ALA A 310 3.11 -18.85 -21.86
C ALA A 310 4.60 -18.48 -21.94
N CYS A 311 5.41 -18.87 -20.94
CA CYS A 311 6.86 -18.65 -20.93
C CYS A 311 7.67 -19.83 -21.52
N ILE A 312 7.01 -20.82 -22.13
CA ILE A 312 7.66 -21.92 -22.88
C ILE A 312 7.32 -21.73 -24.37
N LEU A 313 7.91 -20.70 -24.99
CA LEU A 313 8.00 -20.54 -26.45
C LEU A 313 9.33 -19.86 -26.79
#